data_AF-A0A2A3TDC1-F1
#
_entry.id   AF-A0A2A3TDC1-F1
#
_cell.length_a   1.000
_cell.length_b   1.000
_cell.length_c   1.000
_cell.angle_alpha   90.00
_cell.angle_beta   90.00
_cell.angle_gamma   90.00
#
_symmetry.space_group_name_H-M   'P 1'
#
loop_
_entity.id
_entity.type
_entity.pdbx_description
1 polymer ?
#
loop_
_entity_poly.entity_id
_entity_poly.type
_entity_poly.pdbx_seq_one_letter_code
_entity_poly.pdbx_strand_id
1 'polypeptide(L)'
;MTKYTVGVYKAYKNSGNLRFHKKGTKKSWKHYFIEIDEYDEDEYSFGSEWVSSIKAVILKRKQLYKKTFYCTDCESVFTQYVKKNQNECDECPNGCENDE
;
A
#
# COMPACT_ATOMS: atom_id res chain seq x y z
N MET A 1 13.31 -5.19 -8.24
CA MET A 1 11.88 -5.39 -7.89
C MET A 1 11.65 -5.11 -6.41
N THR A 2 11.13 -3.92 -6.12
CA THR A 2 10.84 -3.48 -4.75
C THR A 2 9.36 -3.70 -4.42
N LYS A 3 9.09 -4.30 -3.25
CA LYS A 3 7.72 -4.61 -2.78
C LYS A 3 7.20 -3.52 -1.85
N TYR A 4 6.18 -2.81 -2.30
CA TYR A 4 5.51 -1.80 -1.49
C TYR A 4 4.28 -2.40 -0.80
N THR A 5 4.28 -2.38 0.54
CA THR A 5 3.16 -2.90 1.32
C THR A 5 1.97 -1.94 1.25
N VAL A 6 0.90 -2.39 0.59
CA VAL A 6 -0.38 -1.66 0.51
C VAL A 6 -1.30 -2.04 1.67
N GLY A 7 -1.28 -3.30 2.08
CA GLY A 7 -2.20 -3.78 3.10
C GLY A 7 -1.78 -5.06 3.81
N VAL A 8 -2.06 -5.13 5.11
CA VAL A 8 -1.88 -6.34 5.92
C VAL A 8 -3.12 -6.57 6.77
N TYR A 9 -3.87 -7.64 6.48
CA TYR A 9 -5.12 -7.94 7.17
C TYR A 9 -5.34 -9.44 7.39
N LYS A 10 -6.24 -9.76 8.32
CA LYS A 10 -6.68 -11.15 8.54
C LYS A 10 -7.72 -11.51 7.48
N ALA A 11 -7.41 -12.47 6.62
CA ALA A 11 -8.31 -13.02 5.63
C ALA A 11 -8.59 -14.51 5.92
N TYR A 12 -9.76 -14.99 5.51
CA TYR A 12 -10.09 -16.40 5.65
C TYR A 12 -9.32 -17.24 4.62
N LYS A 13 -8.47 -18.15 5.10
CA LYS A 13 -7.82 -19.14 4.24
C LYS A 13 -8.87 -20.20 3.90
N ASN A 14 -9.07 -20.48 2.62
CA ASN A 14 -10.05 -21.43 2.09
C ASN A 14 -11.52 -21.00 2.25
N SER A 15 -11.86 -19.72 2.06
CA SER A 15 -13.26 -19.27 2.14
C SER A 15 -14.15 -19.84 1.04
N GLY A 16 -13.61 -20.37 -0.05
CA GLY A 16 -14.42 -20.82 -1.19
C GLY A 16 -15.27 -19.68 -1.79
N ASN A 17 -16.14 -20.03 -2.75
CA ASN A 17 -17.03 -19.09 -3.44
C ASN A 17 -18.44 -19.03 -2.81
N LEU A 18 -18.59 -19.45 -1.55
CA LEU A 18 -19.89 -19.68 -0.93
C LEU A 18 -20.09 -18.84 0.33
N ARG A 19 -21.37 -18.53 0.59
CA ARG A 19 -21.88 -17.75 1.74
C ARG A 19 -21.49 -18.32 3.11
N PHE A 20 -21.00 -19.57 3.16
CA PHE A 20 -20.64 -20.29 4.38
C PHE A 20 -19.19 -20.77 4.33
N HIS A 21 -18.49 -20.61 5.46
CA HIS A 21 -17.12 -21.09 5.63
C HIS A 21 -17.05 -22.61 5.58
N LYS A 22 -16.06 -23.16 4.86
CA LYS A 22 -15.78 -24.60 4.85
C LYS A 22 -15.20 -25.04 6.20
N LYS A 23 -15.35 -26.33 6.53
CA LYS A 23 -14.73 -26.90 7.73
C LYS A 23 -13.21 -26.70 7.66
N GLY A 24 -12.64 -26.09 8.70
CA GLY A 24 -11.21 -25.76 8.75
C GLY A 24 -10.83 -24.40 8.18
N THR A 25 -11.78 -23.59 7.70
CA THR A 25 -11.54 -22.18 7.36
C THR A 25 -11.11 -21.42 8.62
N LYS A 26 -9.91 -20.83 8.58
CA LYS A 26 -9.34 -20.04 9.67
C LYS A 26 -8.84 -18.71 9.13
N LYS A 27 -8.95 -17.65 9.96
CA LYS A 27 -8.33 -16.37 9.63
C LYS A 27 -6.81 -16.49 9.74
N SER A 28 -6.11 -16.11 8.68
CA SER A 28 -4.65 -16.01 8.62
C SER A 28 -4.25 -14.62 8.15
N TRP A 29 -3.05 -14.18 8.47
CA TRP A 29 -2.56 -12.89 7.99
C TRP A 29 -2.22 -12.98 6.51
N LYS A 30 -2.72 -12.02 5.75
CA LYS A 30 -2.48 -11.89 4.31
C LYS A 30 -1.89 -10.51 4.04
N HIS A 31 -0.77 -10.52 3.33
CA HIS A 31 -0.02 -9.35 2.90
C HIS A 31 -0.36 -9.06 1.44
N TYR A 32 -0.67 -7.80 1.14
CA TYR A 32 -0.95 -7.28 -0.18
C TYR A 32 0.08 -6.22 -0.50
N PHE A 33 0.68 -6.35 -1.67
CA PHE A 33 1.80 -5.52 -2.09
C PHE A 33 1.72 -5.22 -3.58
N ILE A 34 2.33 -4.11 -3.95
CA ILE A 34 2.62 -3.77 -5.35
C ILE A 34 4.11 -4.05 -5.55
N GLU A 35 4.45 -4.78 -6.60
CA GLU A 35 5.82 -4.91 -7.07
C GLU A 35 6.04 -3.88 -8.18
N ILE A 36 7.10 -3.10 -8.03
CA ILE A 36 7.57 -2.15 -9.04
C ILE A 36 8.92 -2.67 -9.50
N ASP A 37 9.09 -2.85 -10.81
CA ASP A 37 10.40 -3.12 -11.37
C ASP A 37 11.22 -1.82 -11.42
N GLU A 38 12.47 -1.90 -11.00
CA GLU A 38 13.36 -0.74 -10.96
C GLU A 38 13.88 -0.38 -12.36
N TYR A 39 13.71 -1.26 -13.33
CA TYR A 39 14.13 -1.07 -14.72
C TYR A 39 13.00 -0.62 -15.65
N ASP A 40 11.74 -0.77 -15.23
CA ASP A 40 10.56 -0.43 -16.03
C ASP A 40 9.46 0.08 -15.08
N GLU A 41 9.48 1.40 -14.80
CA GLU A 41 8.58 2.04 -13.83
C GLU A 41 7.09 1.92 -14.23
N ASP A 42 6.79 1.51 -15.46
CA ASP A 42 5.42 1.32 -15.96
C ASP A 42 4.85 -0.07 -15.65
N GLU A 43 5.67 -1.04 -15.22
CA GLU A 43 5.21 -2.40 -14.92
C GLU A 43 4.89 -2.59 -13.43
N TYR A 44 3.65 -2.23 -13.06
CA TYR A 44 3.11 -2.45 -11.72
C TYR A 44 2.38 -3.79 -11.63
N SER A 45 2.84 -4.69 -10.75
CA SER A 45 2.15 -5.95 -10.48
C SER A 45 1.53 -5.99 -9.09
N PHE A 46 0.28 -6.44 -8.98
CA PHE A 46 -0.39 -6.62 -7.69
C PHE A 46 -0.24 -8.05 -7.19
N GLY A 47 0.38 -8.21 -6.02
CA GLY A 47 0.64 -9.50 -5.41
C GLY A 47 -0.04 -9.67 -4.05
N SER A 48 -0.23 -10.94 -3.66
CA SER A 48 -0.61 -11.25 -2.28
C SER A 48 0.00 -12.55 -1.77
N GLU A 49 0.38 -12.58 -0.50
CA GLU A 49 0.99 -13.74 0.14
C GLU A 49 0.40 -13.99 1.55
N TRP A 50 0.38 -15.24 1.98
CA TRP A 50 0.06 -15.58 3.38
C TRP A 50 1.30 -15.45 4.25
N VAL A 51 1.18 -14.78 5.39
CA VAL A 51 2.31 -14.47 6.27
C VAL A 51 2.07 -14.93 7.70
N SER A 52 3.16 -15.14 8.45
CA SER A 52 3.10 -15.38 9.88
C SER A 52 2.72 -14.10 10.64
N SER A 53 2.27 -14.24 11.89
CA SER A 53 1.88 -13.09 12.72
C SER A 53 3.02 -12.09 12.95
N ILE A 54 4.26 -12.57 13.14
CA ILE A 54 5.42 -11.70 13.35
C ILE A 54 5.72 -10.90 12.08
N LYS A 55 5.77 -11.57 10.92
CA LYS A 55 5.98 -10.91 9.62
C LYS A 55 4.86 -9.88 9.35
N ALA A 56 3.61 -10.21 9.70
CA ALA A 56 2.48 -9.28 9.57
C ALA A 56 2.67 -7.99 10.36
N VAL A 57 3.16 -8.06 11.60
CA VAL A 57 3.41 -6.86 12.43
C VAL A 57 4.49 -5.98 11.81
N ILE A 58 5.58 -6.57 11.32
CA ILE A 58 6.66 -5.85 10.65
C ILE A 58 6.15 -5.15 9.38
N LEU A 59 5.42 -5.87 8.53
CA LEU A 59 4.86 -5.34 7.29
C LEU A 59 3.83 -4.23 7.56
N LYS A 60 3.02 -4.36 8.61
CA LYS A 60 2.03 -3.33 8.98
C LYS A 60 2.67 -2.01 9.40
N ARG A 61 3.89 -2.05 9.95
CA ARG A 61 4.68 -0.83 10.23
C ARG A 61 5.25 -0.18 8.96
N LYS A 62 5.49 -0.97 7.91
CA LYS A 62 5.95 -0.50 6.60
C LYS A 62 4.79 -0.17 5.63
N GLN A 63 3.55 -0.32 6.09
CA GLN A 63 2.38 -0.07 5.26
C GLN A 63 2.31 1.41 4.87
N LEU A 64 2.15 1.65 3.57
CA LEU A 64 1.90 2.97 3.03
C LEU A 64 0.39 3.24 2.98
N TYR A 65 0.05 4.50 3.18
CA TYR A 65 -1.32 5.01 3.19
C TYR A 65 -1.42 6.08 2.12
N LYS A 66 -2.46 5.97 1.29
CA LYS A 66 -2.82 7.04 0.36
C LYS A 66 -3.30 8.23 1.19
N LYS A 67 -2.56 9.32 1.18
CA LYS A 67 -2.98 10.60 1.75
C LYS A 67 -3.08 11.63 0.65
N THR A 68 -3.98 12.58 0.86
CA THR A 68 -4.13 13.75 0.01
C THR A 68 -3.38 14.89 0.67
N PHE A 69 -2.48 15.52 -0.07
CA PHE A 69 -1.71 16.68 0.36
C PHE A 69 -2.15 17.90 -0.45
N TYR A 70 -2.01 19.06 0.18
CA TYR A 70 -2.22 20.36 -0.45
C TYR A 70 -0.86 21.03 -0.56
N CYS A 71 -0.46 21.41 -1.77
CA CYS A 71 0.71 22.25 -1.99
C CYS A 71 0.29 23.71 -1.84
N THR A 72 0.98 24.45 -0.97
CA THR A 72 0.76 25.89 -0.80
C THR A 72 1.30 26.71 -1.97
N ASP A 73 2.28 26.17 -2.72
CA ASP A 73 3.01 26.94 -3.73
C ASP A 73 2.27 26.97 -5.08
N CYS A 74 1.55 25.92 -5.43
CA CYS A 74 0.74 25.85 -6.65
C CYS A 74 -0.77 25.67 -6.39
N GLU A 75 -1.20 25.80 -5.14
CA GLU A 75 -2.59 25.62 -4.68
C GLU A 75 -3.25 24.31 -5.15
N SER A 76 -2.44 23.30 -5.47
CA SER A 76 -2.93 22.06 -6.06
C SER A 76 -3.06 20.94 -5.04
N VAL A 77 -4.03 20.05 -5.28
CA VAL A 77 -4.31 18.89 -4.43
C VAL A 77 -3.77 17.64 -5.13
N PHE A 78 -2.87 16.90 -4.49
CA PHE A 78 -2.30 15.67 -5.03
C PHE A 78 -2.37 14.52 -4.02
N THR A 79 -2.24 13.28 -4.52
CA THR A 79 -2.28 12.08 -3.68
C THR A 79 -0.98 11.30 -3.74
N GLN A 80 -0.42 10.97 -2.58
CA GLN A 80 0.81 10.19 -2.48
C GLN A 80 0.68 9.07 -1.44
N TYR A 81 1.46 8.01 -1.60
CA TYR A 81 1.55 6.91 -0.65
C TYR A 81 2.64 7.19 0.40
N VAL A 82 2.23 7.52 1.62
CA VAL A 82 3.14 7.89 2.72
C VAL A 82 2.96 7.00 3.94
N LYS A 83 3.90 7.07 4.89
CA LYS A 83 3.73 6.38 6.18
C LYS A 83 2.57 6.99 6.96
N LYS A 84 1.94 6.20 7.84
CA LYS A 84 0.75 6.61 8.61
C LYS A 84 0.91 7.96 9.33
N ASN A 85 2.06 8.20 9.94
CA ASN A 85 2.33 9.39 10.76
C ASN A 85 3.06 10.49 10.00
N GLN A 86 3.31 10.31 8.70
CA GLN A 86 3.92 11.34 7.86
C GLN A 86 2.81 12.30 7.41
N ASN A 87 2.86 13.51 7.92
CA ASN A 87 1.87 14.57 7.64
C ASN A 87 2.41 15.67 6.73
N GLU A 88 3.72 15.62 6.46
CA GLU A 88 4.42 16.54 5.59
C GLU A 88 4.88 15.77 4.35
N CYS A 89 4.72 16.41 3.20
CA CYS A 89 5.24 15.95 1.92
C CYS A 89 6.26 16.99 1.50
N ASP A 90 7.54 16.62 1.48
CA ASP A 90 8.65 17.56 1.27
C ASP A 90 8.70 18.11 -0.17
N GLU A 91 8.07 17.43 -1.12
CA GLU A 91 8.12 17.79 -2.55
C GLU A 91 6.74 17.74 -3.20
N CYS A 92 6.38 18.81 -3.92
CA CYS A 92 5.20 18.86 -4.77
C CYS A 92 5.51 18.13 -6.08
N PRO A 93 4.82 17.01 -6.40
CA PRO A 93 5.13 16.20 -7.58
C PRO A 93 4.80 16.89 -8.90
N ASN A 94 4.01 17.97 -8.88
CA ASN A 94 3.61 18.67 -10.08
C ASN A 94 4.72 19.57 -10.66
N GLY A 95 5.84 19.79 -9.95
CA GLY A 95 6.85 20.76 -10.37
C GLY A 95 6.20 22.14 -10.46
N CYS A 96 6.20 22.90 -9.37
CA CYS A 96 5.68 24.27 -9.42
C CYS A 96 6.55 25.05 -10.43
N GLU A 97 6.04 25.24 -11.65
CA GLU A 97 6.61 26.18 -12.60
C GLU A 97 6.51 27.53 -11.92
N ASN A 98 7.66 28.11 -11.56
CA ASN A 98 7.72 29.49 -11.14
C ASN A 98 7.33 30.31 -12.37
N ASP A 99 6.08 30.74 -12.45
CA ASP A 99 5.67 31.81 -13.36
C ASP A 99 6.35 33.10 -12.87
N GLU A 100 7.58 33.36 -13.34
CA GLU A 100 8.17 34.72 -13.42
C GLU A 100 7.71 35.42 -14.70
#